data_AF-A0AAN8FZL2-F1
#
_entry.id   AF-A0AAN8FZL2-F1
#
_cell.length_a   1.000
_cell.length_b   1.000
_cell.length_c   1.000
_cell.angle_alpha   90.00
_cell.angle_beta   90.00
_cell.angle_gamma   90.00
#
_symmetry.space_group_name_H-M   'P 1'
#
loop_
_entity.id
_entity.type
_entity.pdbx_description
1 polymer ?
#
loop_
_entity_poly.entity_id
_entity_poly.type
_entity_poly.pdbx_seq_one_letter_code
_entity_poly.pdbx_strand_id
1 'polypeptide(L)'
;MKSLGFGACGTLRTNRKGIPEDDEFKQKMKKGDAPNFFHKGDILAVTWQDTKRVTALTTVHDNSLTPKSVRSKLRGGVPCQK
;
A
#
# COMPACT_ATOMS: atom_id res chain seq x y z
N MET A 1 -0.56 20.67 3.76
CA MET A 1 0.74 19.98 3.96
C MET A 1 1.66 20.24 2.78
N LYS A 2 1.24 19.94 1.54
CA LYS A 2 1.98 20.32 0.33
C LYS A 2 2.27 21.83 0.22
N SER A 3 1.33 22.68 0.64
CA SER A 3 1.47 24.15 0.62
C SER A 3 2.57 24.71 1.54
N LEU A 4 3.03 23.94 2.53
CA LEU A 4 4.14 24.33 3.40
C LEU A 4 5.51 23.89 2.84
N GLY A 5 5.54 23.24 1.66
CA GLY A 5 6.76 22.70 1.06
C GLY A 5 7.25 21.38 1.68
N PHE A 6 6.50 20.80 2.61
CA PHE A 6 6.88 19.55 3.28
C PHE A 6 5.98 18.38 2.87
N GLY A 7 6.60 17.29 2.45
CA GLY A 7 5.97 15.99 2.22
C GLY A 7 6.16 15.05 3.41
N ALA A 8 5.24 14.11 3.59
CA ALA A 8 5.36 13.05 4.59
C ALA A 8 4.98 11.71 3.97
N CYS A 9 5.71 10.66 4.34
CA CYS A 9 5.36 9.28 4.00
C CYS A 9 5.67 8.37 5.19
N GLY A 10 4.94 7.26 5.30
CA GLY A 10 5.20 6.28 6.36
C GLY A 10 4.12 5.23 6.48
N THR A 11 4.39 4.23 7.31
CA THR A 11 3.43 3.16 7.60
C THR A 11 2.44 3.55 8.69
N LEU A 12 1.23 3.04 8.59
CA LEU A 12 0.13 3.31 9.50
C LEU A 12 -0.50 2.01 10.00
N ARG A 13 -0.91 2.01 11.27
CA ARG A 13 -1.81 1.00 11.82
C ARG A 13 -3.26 1.36 11.49
N THR A 14 -3.99 0.43 10.85
CA THR A 14 -5.37 0.66 10.37
C THR A 14 -6.38 0.95 11.48
N ASN A 15 -6.14 0.52 12.72
CA ASN A 15 -6.98 0.83 13.89
C ASN A 15 -6.67 2.22 14.51
N ARG A 16 -6.25 3.20 13.69
CA ARG A 16 -5.99 4.56 14.16
C ARG A 16 -7.23 5.42 13.89
N LYS A 17 -7.55 6.32 14.81
CA LYS A 17 -8.68 7.24 14.66
C LYS A 17 -8.55 8.06 13.35
N GLY A 18 -9.66 8.21 12.63
CA GLY A 18 -9.72 9.00 11.40
C GLY A 18 -9.41 8.23 10.11
N ILE A 19 -9.14 6.93 10.20
CA ILE A 19 -9.01 6.03 9.06
C ILE A 19 -10.38 5.50 8.68
N PRO A 20 -10.75 5.50 7.39
CA PRO A 20 -12.06 5.06 6.98
C PRO A 20 -12.22 3.56 7.29
N GLU A 21 -13.42 3.22 7.75
CA GLU A 21 -13.76 1.89 8.23
C GLU A 21 -14.48 1.04 7.19
N ASP A 22 -14.58 1.59 5.99
CA ASP A 22 -15.17 1.03 4.78
C ASP A 22 -14.56 -0.32 4.39
N ASP A 23 -15.42 -1.17 3.84
CA ASP A 23 -15.07 -2.53 3.43
C ASP A 23 -14.04 -2.54 2.29
N GLU A 24 -14.02 -1.50 1.45
CA GLU A 24 -13.01 -1.34 0.40
C GLU A 24 -11.60 -1.16 1.02
N PHE A 25 -11.46 -0.32 2.05
CA PHE A 25 -10.20 -0.12 2.76
C PHE A 25 -9.76 -1.37 3.54
N LYS A 26 -10.74 -2.10 4.07
CA LYS A 26 -10.50 -3.33 4.82
C LYS A 26 -10.49 -4.59 3.95
N GLN A 27 -10.66 -4.48 2.63
CA GLN A 27 -10.77 -5.61 1.70
C GLN A 27 -9.62 -6.59 1.87
N LYS A 28 -9.94 -7.88 2.07
CA LYS A 28 -8.93 -8.94 2.21
C LYS A 28 -8.14 -9.06 0.90
N MET A 29 -6.82 -9.03 1.01
CA MET A 29 -5.91 -9.13 -0.13
C MET A 29 -5.03 -10.37 0.05
N LYS A 30 -4.51 -10.90 -1.05
CA LYS A 30 -3.51 -11.97 -1.05
C LYS A 30 -2.17 -11.42 -1.51
N LYS A 31 -1.11 -12.18 -1.20
CA LYS A 31 0.21 -11.89 -1.74
C LYS A 31 0.20 -11.99 -3.26
N GLY A 32 0.62 -10.92 -3.92
CA GLY A 32 0.65 -10.82 -5.38
C GLY A 32 -0.54 -10.08 -5.98
N ASP A 33 -1.57 -9.75 -5.20
CA ASP A 33 -2.64 -8.87 -5.65
C ASP A 33 -2.12 -7.44 -5.85
N ALA A 34 -2.76 -6.69 -6.75
CA ALA A 34 -2.49 -5.27 -6.92
C ALA A 34 -2.81 -4.50 -5.62
N PRO A 35 -2.03 -3.47 -5.25
CA PRO A 35 -2.31 -2.66 -4.07
C PRO A 35 -3.61 -1.88 -4.23
N ASN A 36 -4.35 -1.71 -3.14
CA ASN A 36 -5.50 -0.82 -3.08
C ASN A 36 -5.05 0.60 -2.73
N PHE A 37 -5.62 1.59 -3.40
CA PHE A 37 -5.31 3.00 -3.20
C PHE A 37 -6.55 3.75 -2.74
N PHE A 38 -6.37 4.62 -1.75
CA PHE A 38 -7.41 5.50 -1.23
C PHE A 38 -6.91 6.91 -1.17
N HIS A 39 -7.73 7.84 -1.67
CA HIS A 39 -7.39 9.25 -1.70
C HIS A 39 -8.29 10.03 -0.75
N LYS A 40 -7.67 10.92 0.02
CA LYS A 40 -8.39 11.96 0.76
C LYS A 40 -7.68 13.29 0.55
N GLY A 41 -8.11 14.01 -0.47
CA GLY A 41 -7.44 15.23 -0.92
C GLY A 41 -6.00 14.93 -1.34
N ASP A 42 -5.03 15.57 -0.69
CA ASP A 42 -3.61 15.41 -0.98
C ASP A 42 -2.93 14.19 -0.34
N ILE A 43 -3.68 13.40 0.43
CA ILE A 43 -3.18 12.22 1.14
C ILE A 43 -3.59 10.97 0.37
N LEU A 44 -2.58 10.17 0.02
CA LEU A 44 -2.72 8.84 -0.54
C LEU A 44 -2.47 7.79 0.54
N ALA A 45 -3.41 6.87 0.70
CA ALA A 45 -3.19 5.63 1.41
C ALA A 45 -3.03 4.48 0.42
N VAL A 46 -1.99 3.67 0.60
CA VAL A 46 -1.75 2.46 -0.17
C VAL A 46 -1.74 1.27 0.77
N THR A 47 -2.56 0.27 0.47
CA THR A 47 -2.66 -0.97 1.23
C THR A 47 -2.35 -2.15 0.33
N TRP A 48 -1.45 -3.03 0.79
CA TRP A 48 -1.14 -4.27 0.09
C TRP A 48 -0.86 -5.38 1.09
N GLN A 49 -0.85 -6.61 0.58
CA GLN A 49 -0.56 -7.78 1.40
C GLN A 49 0.67 -8.50 0.86
N ASP A 50 1.70 -8.60 1.70
CA ASP A 50 2.80 -9.54 1.50
C ASP A 50 2.58 -10.74 2.44
N THR A 51 3.39 -10.89 3.49
CA THR A 51 3.16 -11.89 4.54
C THR A 51 2.02 -11.46 5.48
N LYS A 52 1.91 -10.15 5.73
CA LYS A 52 0.83 -9.49 6.46
C LYS A 52 0.38 -8.26 5.67
N ARG A 53 -0.79 -7.73 6.03
CA ARG A 53 -1.27 -6.45 5.49
C ARG A 53 -0.35 -5.32 5.93
N VAL A 54 0.04 -4.49 4.98
CA VAL A 54 0.77 -3.24 5.19
C VAL A 54 -0.06 -2.11 4.62
N THR A 55 -0.19 -1.03 5.38
CA THR A 55 -0.83 0.20 4.94
C THR A 55 0.19 1.33 5.11
N ALA A 56 0.41 2.10 4.06
CA ALA A 56 1.24 3.29 4.08
C ALA A 56 0.43 4.52 3.70
N LEU A 57 0.78 5.66 4.30
CA LEU A 57 0.28 6.98 3.93
C LEU A 57 1.41 7.77 3.27
N THR A 58 1.07 8.55 2.26
CA THR A 58 1.99 9.46 1.60
C THR A 58 1.27 10.70 1.11
N THR A 59 1.94 11.84 1.19
CA THR A 59 1.52 13.09 0.54
C THR A 59 2.43 13.47 -0.64
N VAL A 60 3.41 12.61 -0.95
CA VAL A 60 4.50 12.90 -1.89
C VAL A 60 4.42 12.05 -3.16
N HIS A 61 3.78 10.88 -3.10
CA HIS A 61 3.68 9.94 -4.22
C HIS A 61 2.30 9.96 -4.87
N ASP A 62 2.24 9.52 -6.11
CA ASP A 62 1.01 9.24 -6.85
C ASP A 62 0.68 7.72 -6.82
N ASN A 63 -0.34 7.33 -7.58
CA ASN A 63 -0.78 5.93 -7.68
C ASN A 63 -0.01 5.13 -8.74
N SER A 64 1.08 5.67 -9.30
CA SER A 64 1.83 4.95 -10.32
C SER A 64 2.55 3.75 -9.70
N LEU A 65 2.50 2.63 -10.43
CA LEU A 65 3.15 1.39 -10.04
C LEU A 65 4.12 0.96 -11.12
N THR A 66 5.34 0.63 -10.71
CA THR A 66 6.31 -0.02 -11.59
C THR A 66 6.41 -1.50 -11.20
N PRO A 67 6.20 -2.45 -12.14
CA PRO A 67 6.38 -3.85 -11.85
C PRO A 67 7.83 -4.12 -11.44
N LYS A 68 8.01 -4.80 -10.32
CA LYS A 68 9.33 -5.16 -9.82
C LYS A 68 9.37 -6.65 -9.50
N SER A 69 10.30 -7.38 -10.11
CA SER A 69 10.57 -8.75 -9.69
C SER A 69 11.35 -8.72 -8.38
N VAL A 70 10.81 -9.35 -7.35
CA VAL A 70 11.46 -9.46 -6.05
C VAL A 70 11.67 -10.94 -5.78
N ARG A 71 12.90 -11.31 -5.39
CA ARG A 71 13.21 -12.69 -4.99
C ARG A 71 12.33 -13.05 -3.79
N SER A 72 11.30 -13.85 -4.01
CA SER A 72 10.48 -14.40 -2.94
C SER A 72 10.95 -15.82 -2.64
N LYS A 73 11.14 -16.14 -1.36
CA LYS A 73 11.20 -17.55 -0.93
C LYS A 73 9.77 -18.07 -1.00
N LEU A 74 9.34 -18.54 -2.16
CA LEU A 74 8.10 -19.31 -2.25
C LEU A 74 8.26 -20.51 -1.31
N ARG A 75 7.33 -20.69 -0.38
CA ARG A 75 7.17 -21.97 0.31
C ARG A 75 6.61 -22.95 -0.73
N GLY A 76 7.51 -23.58 -1.49
CA GLY A 76 7.19 -24.39 -2.67
C GLY A 76 7.54 -23.62 -3.95
N GLY A 77 8.71 -23.92 -4.52
CA GLY A 77 9.28 -23.14 -5.63
C GLY A 77 8.45 -23.14 -6.91
N VAL A 78 8.39 -21.97 -7.54
CA VAL A 78 8.20 -21.81 -8.99
C VAL A 78 9.13 -20.67 -9.44
N PRO A 79 9.91 -20.81 -10.52
CA PRO A 79 10.83 -19.76 -10.96
C PRO A 79 10.07 -18.59 -11.60
N CYS A 80 10.58 -17.38 -11.37
CA CYS A 80 10.24 -16.18 -12.12
C CYS A 80 10.65 -16.41 -13.59
N GLN A 81 9.67 -16.52 -14.50
CA GLN A 81 9.94 -16.62 -15.94
C GLN A 81 10.46 -15.28 -16.46
N LYS A 82 11.39 -15.37 -17.42
CA LYS A 82 12.11 -14.25 -18.06
C LYS A 82 11.22 -13.49 -19.04
#